data_AF-X0WXJ2-F1
#
_entry.id   AF-X0WXJ2-F1
#
_cell.length_a   1.000
_cell.length_b   1.000
_cell.length_c   1.000
_cell.angle_alpha   90.00
_cell.angle_beta   90.00
_cell.angle_gamma   90.00
#
_symmetry.space_group_name_H-M   'P 1'
#
loop_
_entity.id
_entity.type
_entity.pdbx_description
1 polymer ?
#
loop_
_entity_poly.entity_id
_entity_poly.type
_entity_poly.pdbx_seq_one_letter_code
_entity_poly.pdbx_strand_id
1 'polypeptide(L)'
;MKYSSLHWEDVREGQDLPILSKEISATTIIAGAIATRDFYPLHHDFRFAQKAGAKDILMNNITTGGFVGRYLTDWSGPEGEIKRMKFRLGMPCHPNDTLTMTGKVAKKY
;
A
#
# COMPACT_ATOMS: atom_id res chain seq x y z
N MET A 1 -8.70 20.24 -11.21
CA MET A 1 -9.31 18.90 -11.06
C MET A 1 -10.43 19.00 -10.04
N LYS A 2 -11.60 18.41 -10.29
CA LYS A 2 -12.65 18.25 -9.27
C LYS A 2 -12.41 16.90 -8.59
N TYR A 3 -12.18 16.91 -7.30
CA TYR A 3 -12.18 15.70 -6.47
C TYR A 3 -13.55 15.59 -5.80
N SER A 4 -14.11 14.38 -5.73
CA SER A 4 -15.34 14.10 -5.01
C SER A 4 -15.02 13.47 -3.66
N SER A 5 -15.63 13.98 -2.59
CA SER A 5 -15.62 13.33 -1.28
C SER A 5 -16.83 12.41 -1.15
N LEU A 6 -16.63 11.26 -0.50
CA LEU A 6 -17.72 10.43 -0.02
C LEU A 6 -18.26 11.01 1.29
N HIS A 7 -19.58 11.04 1.40
CA HIS A 7 -20.29 11.38 2.63
C HIS A 7 -20.76 10.11 3.32
N TRP A 8 -21.23 10.27 4.55
CA TRP A 8 -21.76 9.16 5.34
C TRP A 8 -22.81 8.35 4.58
N GLU A 9 -23.69 9.01 3.83
CA GLU A 9 -24.81 8.41 3.11
C GLU A 9 -24.37 7.61 1.87
N ASP A 10 -23.18 7.87 1.33
CA ASP A 10 -22.64 7.21 0.14
C ASP A 10 -22.07 5.82 0.43
N VAL A 11 -21.87 5.48 1.71
CA VAL A 11 -21.20 4.28 2.17
C VAL A 11 -22.18 3.29 2.79
N ARG A 12 -22.04 2.00 2.46
CA ARG A 12 -22.86 0.91 3.02
C ARG A 12 -21.99 -0.19 3.60
N GLU A 13 -22.40 -0.76 4.72
CA GLU A 13 -21.75 -1.97 5.25
C GLU A 13 -21.83 -3.11 4.22
N GLY A 14 -20.75 -3.89 4.11
CA GLY A 14 -20.61 -4.96 3.13
C GLY A 14 -20.20 -4.50 1.72
N GLN A 15 -20.23 -3.19 1.43
CA GLN A 15 -19.81 -2.64 0.13
C GLN A 15 -18.34 -2.94 -0.14
N ASP A 16 -18.05 -3.45 -1.33
CA ASP A 16 -16.67 -3.59 -1.82
C ASP A 16 -16.12 -2.25 -2.29
N LEU A 17 -14.85 -2.00 -1.99
CA LEU A 17 -14.10 -0.89 -2.54
C LEU A 17 -13.62 -1.24 -3.95
N PRO A 18 -13.39 -0.24 -4.83
CA PRO A 18 -12.85 -0.47 -6.17
C PRO A 18 -11.52 -1.23 -6.11
N ILE A 19 -11.28 -2.18 -7.03
CA ILE A 19 -9.99 -2.87 -7.07
C ILE A 19 -8.93 -1.93 -7.65
N LEU A 20 -7.76 -1.85 -7.00
CA LEU A 20 -6.59 -1.14 -7.51
C LEU A 20 -5.44 -2.12 -7.69
N SER A 21 -4.97 -2.29 -8.92
CA SER A 21 -3.79 -3.08 -9.23
C SER A 21 -2.62 -2.18 -9.61
N LYS A 22 -1.44 -2.48 -9.08
CA LYS A 22 -0.22 -1.75 -9.36
C LYS A 22 0.95 -2.72 -9.58
N GLU A 23 1.57 -2.61 -10.74
CA GLU A 23 2.87 -3.25 -11.00
C GLU A 23 3.96 -2.60 -10.12
N ILE A 24 4.72 -3.44 -9.43
CA ILE A 24 5.79 -3.02 -8.53
C ILE A 24 7.13 -3.24 -9.22
N SER A 25 7.85 -2.15 -9.48
CA SER A 25 9.22 -2.21 -10.00
C SER A 25 10.26 -2.10 -8.88
N ALA A 26 11.50 -2.48 -9.17
CA ALA A 26 12.63 -2.19 -8.28
C ALA A 26 12.72 -0.69 -7.95
N THR A 27 12.48 0.19 -8.94
CA THR A 27 12.41 1.64 -8.72
C THR A 27 11.33 2.02 -7.70
N THR A 28 10.17 1.36 -7.73
CA THR A 28 9.09 1.62 -6.76
C THR A 28 9.54 1.27 -5.35
N ILE A 29 10.20 0.13 -5.18
CA ILE A 29 10.71 -0.34 -3.89
C ILE A 29 11.80 0.58 -3.36
N ILE A 30 12.81 0.88 -4.18
CA ILE A 30 13.96 1.73 -3.80
C ILE A 30 13.50 3.16 -3.49
N ALA A 31 12.63 3.74 -4.34
CA ALA A 31 12.09 5.08 -4.10
C ALA A 31 11.24 5.13 -2.82
N GLY A 32 10.45 4.08 -2.56
CA GLY A 32 9.71 3.92 -1.31
C GLY A 32 10.63 3.91 -0.09
N ALA A 33 11.68 3.07 -0.11
CA ALA A 33 12.68 3.01 0.94
C ALA A 33 13.33 4.37 1.23
N ILE A 34 13.69 5.12 0.17
CA ILE A 34 14.24 6.48 0.30
C ILE A 34 13.22 7.44 0.93
N ALA A 35 11.98 7.46 0.41
CA ALA A 35 10.93 8.35 0.87
C ALA A 35 10.58 8.12 2.35
N THR A 36 10.62 6.87 2.80
CA THR A 36 10.35 6.49 4.19
C THR A 36 11.61 6.53 5.07
N ARG A 37 12.78 6.84 4.49
CA ARG A 37 14.10 6.85 5.16
C ARG A 37 14.46 5.49 5.79
N ASP A 38 13.98 4.42 5.18
CA ASP A 38 14.28 3.05 5.57
C ASP A 38 15.44 2.53 4.72
N PHE A 39 16.65 2.81 5.20
CA PHE A 39 17.88 2.46 4.49
C PHE A 39 18.37 1.05 4.83
N TYR A 40 17.50 0.15 5.30
CA TYR A 40 17.89 -1.24 5.47
C TYR A 40 18.19 -1.87 4.09
N PRO A 41 19.34 -2.56 3.91
CA PRO A 41 19.81 -3.01 2.59
C PRO A 41 18.89 -3.99 1.89
N LEU A 42 17.96 -4.64 2.61
CA LEU A 42 16.97 -5.57 2.06
C LEU A 42 16.05 -4.93 0.98
N HIS A 43 16.01 -3.61 0.91
CA HIS A 43 15.15 -2.85 -0.02
C HIS A 43 15.88 -2.31 -1.26
N HIS A 44 17.21 -2.42 -1.33
CA HIS A 44 17.99 -1.80 -2.41
C HIS A 44 19.30 -2.52 -2.77
N ASP A 45 19.80 -3.43 -1.95
CA ASP A 45 20.94 -4.30 -2.25
C ASP A 45 20.47 -5.73 -2.55
N PHE A 46 20.44 -6.07 -3.83
CA PHE A 46 20.06 -7.39 -4.31
C PHE A 46 20.93 -8.52 -3.74
N ARG A 47 22.25 -8.31 -3.61
CA ARG A 47 23.17 -9.35 -3.14
C ARG A 47 22.97 -9.58 -1.64
N PHE A 48 22.78 -8.51 -0.89
CA PHE A 48 22.41 -8.60 0.52
C PHE A 48 21.09 -9.35 0.69
N ALA A 49 20.07 -8.99 -0.09
CA ALA A 49 18.75 -9.61 -0.02
C ALA A 49 18.80 -11.12 -0.30
N GLN A 50 19.52 -11.55 -1.33
CA GLN A 50 19.73 -12.97 -1.60
C GLN A 50 20.49 -13.68 -0.47
N LYS A 51 21.55 -13.06 0.06
CA LYS A 51 22.30 -13.63 1.20
C LYS A 51 21.41 -13.77 2.45
N ALA A 52 20.43 -12.88 2.61
CA ALA A 52 19.44 -12.93 3.67
C ALA A 52 18.28 -13.92 3.40
N GLY A 53 18.30 -14.64 2.27
CA GLY A 53 17.32 -15.66 1.91
C GLY A 53 16.08 -15.13 1.19
N ALA A 54 16.05 -13.85 0.80
CA ALA A 54 14.97 -13.31 -0.02
C ALA A 54 15.17 -13.67 -1.50
N LYS A 55 14.07 -13.74 -2.25
CA LYS A 55 14.09 -13.99 -3.70
C LYS A 55 14.73 -12.83 -4.46
N ASP A 56 14.47 -11.61 -4.00
CA ASP A 56 14.93 -10.33 -4.56
C ASP A 56 14.89 -9.28 -3.45
N ILE A 57 15.19 -8.01 -3.76
CA ILE A 57 14.83 -6.90 -2.86
C ILE A 57 13.33 -6.90 -2.59
N LEU A 58 12.93 -6.44 -1.41
CA LEU A 58 11.54 -6.48 -1.00
C LEU A 58 11.02 -5.12 -0.55
N MET A 59 9.75 -4.84 -0.82
CA MET A 59 9.11 -3.60 -0.41
C MET A 59 9.00 -3.52 1.11
N ASN A 60 9.38 -2.39 1.69
CA ASN A 60 9.20 -2.20 3.13
C ASN A 60 7.72 -1.96 3.49
N ASN A 61 7.38 -2.26 4.74
CA ASN A 61 6.00 -2.17 5.23
C ASN A 61 5.44 -0.74 5.24
N ILE A 62 6.30 0.28 5.41
CA ILE A 62 5.89 1.69 5.41
C ILE A 62 5.42 2.11 4.02
N THR A 63 6.11 1.69 2.95
CA THR A 63 5.67 1.96 1.57
C THR A 63 4.35 1.27 1.26
N THR A 64 4.18 0.01 1.69
CA THR A 64 2.88 -0.67 1.59
C THR A 64 1.78 0.10 2.31
N GLY A 65 2.06 0.62 3.51
CA GLY A 65 1.12 1.46 4.24
C GLY A 65 0.78 2.77 3.52
N GLY A 66 1.77 3.39 2.87
CA GLY A 66 1.54 4.55 2.01
C GLY A 66 0.62 4.25 0.83
N PHE A 67 0.79 3.09 0.17
CA PHE A 67 -0.11 2.68 -0.91
C PHE A 67 -1.53 2.37 -0.43
N VAL A 68 -1.69 1.71 0.73
CA VAL A 68 -3.01 1.50 1.34
C VAL A 68 -3.63 2.85 1.73
N GLY A 69 -2.84 3.78 2.26
CA GLY A 69 -3.29 5.12 2.60
C GLY A 69 -3.83 5.85 1.38
N ARG A 70 -3.05 5.89 0.30
CA ARG A 70 -3.47 6.45 -0.97
C ARG A 70 -4.73 5.78 -1.50
N TYR A 71 -4.78 4.45 -1.52
CA TYR A 71 -5.93 3.69 -2.00
C TYR A 71 -7.23 4.08 -1.27
N LEU A 72 -7.16 4.23 0.05
CA LEU A 72 -8.29 4.65 0.86
C LEU A 72 -8.67 6.12 0.60
N THR A 73 -7.70 7.04 0.48
CA THR A 73 -7.98 8.47 0.23
C THR A 73 -8.42 8.75 -1.20
N ASP A 74 -7.95 7.97 -2.17
CA ASP A 74 -8.42 8.03 -3.57
C ASP A 74 -9.90 7.59 -3.63
N TRP A 75 -10.31 6.63 -2.78
CA TRP A 75 -11.71 6.19 -2.66
C TRP A 75 -12.58 7.17 -1.87
N SER A 76 -12.13 7.63 -0.70
CA SER A 76 -12.91 8.51 0.19
C SER A 76 -12.95 9.96 -0.26
N GLY A 77 -11.97 10.39 -1.06
CA GLY A 77 -11.77 11.78 -1.42
C GLY A 77 -11.00 12.59 -0.37
N PRO A 78 -10.76 13.88 -0.65
CA PRO A 78 -9.81 14.74 0.07
C PRO A 78 -10.23 15.11 1.49
N GLU A 79 -11.51 14.99 1.83
CA GLU A 79 -12.03 15.27 3.19
C GLU A 79 -12.03 14.02 4.08
N GLY A 80 -11.76 12.84 3.50
CA GLY A 80 -11.63 11.61 4.26
C GLY A 80 -10.33 11.60 5.08
N GLU A 81 -10.43 11.18 6.34
CA GLU A 81 -9.26 11.10 7.23
C GLU A 81 -9.03 9.67 7.72
N ILE A 82 -7.80 9.18 7.53
CA ILE A 82 -7.39 7.88 8.08
C ILE A 82 -7.02 8.04 9.54
N LYS A 83 -7.93 7.63 10.44
CA LYS A 83 -7.71 7.70 11.90
C LYS A 83 -6.80 6.59 12.44
N ARG A 84 -6.82 5.41 11.80
CA ARG A 84 -6.05 4.24 12.27
C ARG A 84 -5.84 3.24 11.14
N MET A 85 -4.61 2.76 11.01
CA MET A 85 -4.26 1.64 10.15
C MET A 85 -3.61 0.54 10.98
N LYS A 86 -4.05 -0.71 10.81
CA LYS A 86 -3.46 -1.89 11.45
C LYS A 86 -3.05 -2.87 10.36
N PHE A 87 -1.83 -3.37 10.44
CA PHE A 87 -1.30 -4.31 9.46
C PHE A 87 -1.10 -5.69 10.08
N ARG A 88 -1.36 -6.71 9.27
CA ARG A 88 -0.78 -8.03 9.44
C ARG A 88 0.13 -8.26 8.25
N LEU A 89 1.42 -8.47 8.51
CA LEU A 89 2.37 -8.74 7.44
C LEU A 89 2.17 -10.17 6.94
N GLY A 90 1.99 -10.29 5.63
CA GLY A 90 1.83 -11.56 4.92
C GLY A 90 3.06 -11.84 4.07
N MET A 91 2.82 -12.13 2.79
CA MET A 91 3.87 -12.41 1.82
C MET A 91 4.68 -11.14 1.48
N PRO A 92 6.02 -11.24 1.35
CA PRO A 92 6.84 -10.14 0.84
C PRO A 92 6.50 -9.81 -0.61
N CYS A 93 6.61 -8.53 -0.97
CA CYS A 93 6.41 -8.02 -2.32
C CYS A 93 7.76 -7.68 -2.96
N HIS A 94 8.01 -8.19 -4.15
CA HIS A 94 9.26 -8.10 -4.90
C HIS A 94 9.06 -7.34 -6.22
N PRO A 95 10.14 -6.95 -6.92
CA PRO A 95 10.04 -6.46 -8.29
C PRO A 95 9.28 -7.44 -9.21
N ASN A 96 8.46 -6.88 -10.09
CA ASN A 96 7.58 -7.55 -11.04
C ASN A 96 6.38 -8.29 -10.41
N ASP A 97 6.14 -8.12 -9.11
CA ASP A 97 4.86 -8.50 -8.52
C ASP A 97 3.79 -7.45 -8.85
N THR A 98 2.54 -7.90 -9.02
CA THR A 98 1.36 -7.03 -9.04
C THR A 98 0.79 -6.91 -7.64
N LEU A 99 0.84 -5.71 -7.06
CA LEU A 99 0.14 -5.41 -5.81
C LEU A 99 -1.32 -5.07 -6.11
N THR A 100 -2.22 -5.97 -5.73
CA THR A 100 -3.67 -5.78 -5.85
C THR A 100 -4.27 -5.42 -4.49
N MET A 101 -4.85 -4.23 -4.40
CA MET A 101 -5.59 -3.76 -3.23
C MET A 101 -7.08 -3.95 -3.47
N THR A 102 -7.73 -4.54 -2.47
CA THR A 102 -9.18 -4.69 -2.39
C THR A 102 -9.62 -4.26 -0.98
N GLY A 103 -10.91 -4.05 -0.79
CA GLY A 103 -11.44 -3.73 0.52
C GLY A 103 -12.92 -3.95 0.59
N LYS A 104 -13.43 -4.05 1.82
CA LYS A 104 -14.86 -4.11 2.11
C LYS A 104 -15.15 -3.22 3.31
N VAL A 105 -16.19 -2.40 3.21
CA VAL A 105 -16.70 -1.63 4.34
C VAL A 105 -17.24 -2.60 5.37
N ALA A 106 -16.52 -2.75 6.49
CA ALA A 106 -16.91 -3.71 7.51
C ALA A 106 -18.08 -3.21 8.37
N LYS A 107 -18.03 -1.94 8.79
CA LYS A 107 -19.00 -1.35 9.71
C LYS A 107 -19.02 0.18 9.59
N LYS A 108 -20.19 0.78 9.83
CA LYS A 108 -20.41 2.22 10.01
C LYS A 108 -20.61 2.53 11.51
N TYR A 109 -19.94 3.55 12.04
CA TYR A 109 -20.06 3.99 13.44
C TYR A 109 -19.69 5.46 13.61
#